data_AF-A0A432HT77-F1
#
_entry.id   AF-A0A432HT77-F1
#
_cell.length_a   1.000
_cell.length_b   1.000
_cell.length_c   1.000
_cell.angle_alpha   90.00
_cell.angle_beta   90.00
_cell.angle_gamma   90.00
#
_symmetry.space_group_name_H-M   'P 1'
#
loop_
_entity.id
_entity.type
_entity.pdbx_description
1 polymer ?
#
loop_
_entity_poly.entity_id
_entity_poly.type
_entity_poly.pdbx_seq_one_letter_code
_entity_poly.pdbx_strand_id
1 'polypeptide(L)'
;MKLSMTQMRNRVGPETRRWSRRAWLRLAGLGSLTGGVALAHEEMQSVEKGMGFAGALSLTLVIGLLAIGLGSLPLVAATFITLIMGLIWTATFAILALGSLNLISVAFAVLFIGLSVDFGIHYGLRYKEGIDRGDAHA
;
A
#
# COMPACT_ATOMS: atom_id res chain seq x y z
N MET A 1 68.81 30.94 7.61
CA MET A 1 67.74 30.29 6.82
C MET A 1 67.79 28.77 7.04
N LYS A 2 67.29 28.26 8.18
CA LYS A 2 67.09 26.82 8.47
C LYS A 2 66.32 26.64 9.78
N LEU A 3 65.08 27.13 9.83
CA LEU A 3 64.15 26.78 10.89
C LEU A 3 63.48 25.45 10.53
N SER A 4 64.22 24.39 10.87
CA SER A 4 63.76 23.13 11.44
C SER A 4 62.32 22.70 11.10
N MET A 5 62.19 22.03 9.95
CA MET A 5 61.08 21.12 9.59
C MET A 5 60.88 19.97 10.62
N THR A 6 61.68 19.91 11.68
CA THR A 6 61.68 18.88 12.71
C THR A 6 60.59 19.09 13.77
N GLN A 7 59.99 20.28 13.88
CA GLN A 7 58.94 20.58 14.88
C GLN A 7 57.51 20.23 14.43
N MET A 8 57.28 19.96 13.14
CA MET A 8 55.94 19.58 12.62
C MET A 8 55.66 18.07 12.67
N ARG A 9 56.67 17.23 12.92
CA ARG A 9 56.50 15.77 12.93
C ARG A 9 56.03 15.20 14.27
N ASN A 10 55.92 16.01 15.33
CA ASN A 10 55.68 15.53 16.69
C ASN A 10 54.33 15.94 17.30
N ARG A 11 53.35 16.32 16.47
CA ARG A 11 51.97 16.67 16.91
C ARG A 11 50.91 15.64 16.52
N VAL A 12 51.27 14.51 15.95
CA VAL A 12 50.31 13.45 15.61
C VAL A 12 50.38 12.38 16.70
N GLY A 13 49.69 12.65 17.80
CA GLY A 13 49.50 11.67 18.88
C GLY A 13 48.66 10.47 18.41
N PRO A 14 48.85 9.28 19.00
CA PRO A 14 48.19 8.03 18.57
C PRO A 14 46.69 7.91 18.94
N GLU A 15 45.97 9.02 19.13
CA GLU A 15 44.57 9.00 19.60
C GLU A 15 43.52 8.58 18.55
N THR A 16 43.91 8.34 17.30
CA THR A 16 42.95 7.99 16.23
C THR A 16 42.57 6.49 16.16
N ARG A 17 43.15 5.65 17.02
CA ARG A 17 42.94 4.18 17.00
C ARG A 17 41.89 3.64 17.99
N ARG A 18 41.08 4.51 18.60
CA ARG A 18 40.04 4.13 19.58
C ARG A 18 38.63 3.98 19.02
N TRP A 19 38.44 4.01 17.70
CA TRP A 19 37.16 3.67 17.05
C TRP A 19 36.88 2.17 17.18
N SER A 20 36.46 1.84 18.40
CA SER A 20 36.01 0.58 18.91
C SER A 20 34.97 0.02 17.95
N ARG A 21 35.07 -1.29 17.68
CA ARG A 21 34.16 -2.20 16.95
C ARG A 21 32.73 -1.71 16.70
N ARG A 22 32.12 -0.97 17.64
CA ARG A 22 30.86 -0.22 17.49
C ARG A 22 30.76 0.68 16.23
N ALA A 23 31.85 1.33 15.80
CA ALA A 23 31.83 2.17 14.59
C ALA A 23 31.75 1.33 13.30
N TRP A 24 32.49 0.21 13.26
CA TRP A 24 32.43 -0.76 12.16
C TRP A 24 31.06 -1.44 12.08
N LEU A 25 30.42 -1.72 13.23
CA LEU A 25 29.06 -2.26 13.28
C LEU A 25 28.00 -1.27 12.75
N ARG A 26 28.19 0.04 12.95
CA ARG A 26 27.29 1.08 12.41
C ARG A 26 27.45 1.27 10.90
N LEU A 27 28.69 1.24 10.40
CA LEU A 27 28.99 1.36 8.96
C LEU A 27 28.66 0.09 8.16
N ALA A 28 28.80 -1.09 8.78
CA ALA A 28 28.41 -2.36 8.19
C ALA A 28 26.88 -2.61 8.20
N GLY A 29 26.07 -1.60 8.55
CA GLY A 29 24.60 -1.70 8.56
C GLY A 29 24.01 -2.59 9.66
N LEU A 30 24.81 -3.10 10.59
CA LEU A 30 24.31 -3.93 11.69
C LEU A 30 23.46 -3.14 12.70
N GLY A 31 23.64 -1.81 12.78
CA GLY A 31 22.77 -0.93 13.57
C GLY A 31 21.38 -0.70 12.97
N SER A 32 21.22 -0.84 11.65
CA SER A 32 19.93 -0.71 10.96
C SER A 32 19.15 -2.02 10.89
N LEU A 33 19.79 -3.17 11.11
CA LEU A 33 19.10 -4.47 11.16
C LEU A 33 18.15 -4.58 12.36
N THR A 34 18.49 -4.00 13.51
CA THR A 34 17.60 -3.93 14.67
C THR A 34 16.58 -2.79 14.57
N GLY A 35 16.93 -1.69 13.90
CA GLY A 35 16.03 -0.56 13.66
C GLY A 35 14.96 -0.86 12.60
N GLY A 36 15.32 -1.54 11.50
CA GLY A 36 14.41 -1.82 10.39
C GLY A 36 13.27 -2.77 10.75
N VAL A 37 13.50 -3.78 11.58
CA VAL A 37 12.45 -4.71 12.03
C VAL A 37 11.52 -4.04 13.06
N ALA A 38 12.08 -3.25 13.99
CA ALA A 38 11.29 -2.49 14.96
C ALA A 38 10.46 -1.39 14.26
N LEU A 39 11.04 -0.68 13.30
CA LEU A 39 10.33 0.32 12.50
C LEU A 39 9.28 -0.33 11.59
N ALA A 40 9.56 -1.46 10.94
CA ALA A 40 8.55 -2.17 10.14
C ALA A 40 7.37 -2.63 11.00
N HIS A 41 7.61 -2.99 12.27
CA HIS A 41 6.56 -3.35 13.22
C HIS A 41 5.74 -2.13 13.68
N GLU A 42 6.38 -1.00 13.96
CA GLU A 42 5.70 0.26 14.29
C GLU A 42 4.90 0.81 13.10
N GLU A 43 5.44 0.73 11.88
CA GLU A 43 4.75 1.05 10.63
C GLU A 43 3.56 0.11 10.40
N MET A 44 3.71 -1.20 10.64
CA MET A 44 2.59 -2.13 10.53
C MET A 44 1.46 -1.80 11.52
N GLN A 45 1.78 -1.51 12.78
CA GLN A 45 0.77 -1.12 13.78
C GLN A 45 0.09 0.21 13.45
N SER A 46 0.86 1.19 12.95
CA SER A 46 0.32 2.48 12.53
C SER A 46 -0.64 2.31 11.35
N VAL A 47 -0.26 1.52 10.35
CA VAL A 47 -1.12 1.23 9.18
C VAL A 47 -2.35 0.40 9.57
N GLU A 48 -2.23 -0.56 10.49
CA GLU A 48 -3.37 -1.35 10.97
C GLU A 48 -4.44 -0.46 11.62
N LYS A 49 -4.02 0.51 12.43
CA LYS A 49 -4.91 1.52 13.00
C LYS A 49 -5.55 2.42 11.94
N GLY A 50 -4.77 2.78 10.90
CA GLY A 50 -5.24 3.58 9.77
C GLY A 50 -6.19 2.82 8.83
N MET A 51 -6.02 1.51 8.67
CA MET A 51 -6.78 0.68 7.73
C MET A 51 -8.28 0.66 8.03
N GLY A 52 -8.67 0.57 9.31
CA GLY A 52 -10.08 0.59 9.68
C GLY A 52 -10.77 1.90 9.26
N PHE A 53 -10.10 3.03 9.51
CA PHE A 53 -10.61 4.35 9.13
C PHE A 53 -10.58 4.57 7.61
N ALA A 54 -9.46 4.23 6.95
CA ALA A 54 -9.31 4.35 5.51
C ALA A 54 -10.30 3.46 4.75
N GLY A 55 -10.54 2.24 5.24
CA GLY A 55 -11.53 1.32 4.69
C GLY A 55 -12.95 1.85 4.85
N ALA A 56 -13.32 2.35 6.03
CA ALA A 56 -14.63 2.94 6.27
C ALA A 56 -14.87 4.20 5.41
N LEU A 57 -13.85 5.07 5.30
CA LEU A 57 -13.91 6.27 4.46
C LEU A 57 -14.04 5.88 2.97
N SER A 58 -13.25 4.93 2.51
CA SER A 58 -13.31 4.41 1.13
C SER A 58 -14.67 3.79 0.82
N LEU A 59 -15.21 2.96 1.71
CA LEU A 59 -16.53 2.33 1.54
C LEU A 59 -17.64 3.38 1.45
N THR A 60 -17.59 4.39 2.34
CA THR A 60 -18.55 5.51 2.32
C THR A 60 -18.48 6.26 0.99
N LEU A 61 -17.26 6.53 0.52
CA LEU A 61 -17.03 7.25 -0.74
C LEU A 61 -17.52 6.44 -1.95
N VAL A 62 -17.29 5.13 -1.96
CA VAL A 62 -17.77 4.19 -2.99
C VAL A 62 -19.30 4.12 -3.02
N ILE A 63 -19.96 4.03 -1.86
CA ILE A 63 -21.42 4.03 -1.77
C ILE A 63 -21.98 5.35 -2.31
N GLY A 64 -21.36 6.49 -1.96
CA GLY A 64 -21.71 7.80 -2.51
C GLY A 64 -21.53 7.86 -4.03
N LEU A 65 -20.42 7.35 -4.55
CA LEU A 65 -20.14 7.32 -5.99
C LEU A 65 -21.16 6.45 -6.74
N LEU A 66 -21.51 5.29 -6.21
CA LEU A 66 -22.50 4.39 -6.81
C LEU A 66 -23.91 5.00 -6.81
N ALA A 67 -24.29 5.66 -5.72
CA ALA A 67 -25.58 6.34 -5.60
C ALA A 67 -25.71 7.46 -6.65
N ILE A 68 -24.65 8.24 -6.87
CA ILE A 68 -24.63 9.32 -7.87
C ILE A 68 -24.47 8.78 -9.30
N GLY A 69 -23.66 7.74 -9.49
CA GLY A 69 -23.23 7.28 -10.81
C GLY A 69 -24.26 6.47 -11.60
N LEU A 70 -25.04 5.59 -10.95
CA LEU A 70 -25.88 4.63 -11.68
C LEU A 70 -27.36 5.02 -11.77
N GLY A 71 -27.93 5.58 -10.69
CA GLY A 71 -29.35 5.97 -10.63
C GLY A 71 -30.36 4.85 -10.92
N SER A 72 -29.94 3.59 -11.04
CA SER A 72 -30.76 2.43 -11.40
C SER A 72 -30.41 1.23 -10.52
N LEU A 73 -31.29 0.93 -9.56
CA LEU A 73 -31.11 -0.11 -8.52
C LEU A 73 -30.77 -1.52 -9.05
N PRO A 74 -31.36 -2.02 -10.17
CA PRO A 74 -31.06 -3.37 -10.66
C PRO A 74 -29.62 -3.53 -11.16
N LEU A 75 -29.10 -2.52 -11.86
CA LEU A 75 -27.71 -2.53 -12.34
C LEU A 75 -26.72 -2.42 -11.17
N VAL A 76 -27.06 -1.61 -10.16
CA VAL A 76 -26.22 -1.49 -8.97
C VAL A 76 -26.10 -2.85 -8.28
N ALA A 77 -27.22 -3.56 -8.11
CA ALA A 77 -27.23 -4.89 -7.49
C ALA A 77 -26.41 -5.92 -8.27
N ALA A 78 -26.53 -5.95 -9.61
CA ALA A 78 -25.75 -6.86 -10.46
C ALA A 78 -24.24 -6.61 -10.30
N THR A 79 -23.81 -5.35 -10.34
CA THR A 79 -22.41 -4.95 -10.13
C THR A 79 -21.93 -5.27 -8.71
N PHE A 80 -22.78 -5.10 -7.70
CA PHE A 80 -22.42 -5.42 -6.32
C PHE A 80 -22.20 -6.92 -6.13
N ILE A 81 -23.04 -7.76 -6.73
CA ILE A 81 -22.91 -9.22 -6.66
C ILE A 81 -21.60 -9.68 -7.31
N THR A 82 -21.28 -9.16 -8.49
CA THR A 82 -20.03 -9.50 -9.18
C THR A 82 -18.80 -9.03 -8.40
N LEU A 83 -18.87 -7.84 -7.78
CA LEU A 83 -17.82 -7.34 -6.89
C LEU A 83 -17.59 -8.28 -5.70
N ILE A 84 -18.64 -8.65 -4.98
CA ILE A 84 -18.52 -9.53 -3.79
C ILE A 84 -17.99 -10.90 -4.19
N MET A 85 -18.49 -11.49 -5.26
CA MET A 85 -17.99 -12.75 -5.82
C MET A 85 -16.49 -12.67 -6.15
N GLY A 86 -16.07 -11.60 -6.85
CA GLY A 86 -14.66 -11.38 -7.21
C GLY A 86 -13.78 -11.20 -5.98
N LEU A 87 -14.26 -10.49 -4.95
CA LEU A 87 -13.53 -10.26 -3.71
C LEU A 87 -13.34 -11.57 -2.93
N ILE A 88 -14.40 -12.39 -2.83
CA ILE A 88 -14.32 -13.71 -2.18
C ILE A 88 -13.35 -14.61 -2.93
N TRP A 89 -13.42 -14.67 -4.26
CA TRP A 89 -12.53 -15.50 -5.06
C TRP A 89 -11.06 -15.07 -4.90
N THR A 90 -10.82 -13.77 -4.97
CA THR A 90 -9.49 -13.17 -4.80
C THR A 90 -8.94 -13.41 -3.40
N ALA A 91 -9.75 -13.19 -2.35
CA ALA A 91 -9.34 -13.41 -0.97
C ALA A 91 -9.02 -14.89 -0.71
N THR A 92 -9.87 -15.79 -1.22
CA THR A 92 -9.65 -17.25 -1.11
C THR A 92 -8.35 -17.64 -1.79
N PHE A 93 -8.13 -17.17 -3.02
CA PHE A 93 -6.89 -17.41 -3.74
C PHE A 93 -5.67 -16.82 -3.01
N ALA A 94 -5.77 -15.60 -2.47
CA ALA A 94 -4.68 -14.96 -1.74
C ALA A 94 -4.31 -15.74 -0.47
N ILE A 95 -5.30 -16.24 0.29
CA ILE A 95 -5.05 -17.08 1.46
C ILE A 95 -4.36 -18.38 1.06
N LEU A 96 -4.81 -19.02 -0.02
CA LEU A 96 -4.22 -20.28 -0.51
C LEU A 96 -2.80 -20.10 -1.07
N ALA A 97 -2.54 -19.00 -1.78
CA ALA A 97 -1.26 -18.76 -2.45
C ALA A 97 -0.21 -18.13 -1.52
N LEU A 98 -0.60 -17.21 -0.65
CA LEU A 98 0.31 -16.43 0.19
C LEU A 98 0.37 -16.94 1.64
N GLY A 99 -0.62 -17.70 2.11
CA GLY A 99 -0.72 -18.25 3.47
C GLY A 99 -0.98 -17.20 4.57
N SER A 100 -0.66 -15.93 4.34
CA SER A 100 -0.90 -14.81 5.26
C SER A 100 -1.44 -13.59 4.52
N LEU A 101 -2.38 -12.88 5.14
CA LEU A 101 -2.86 -11.59 4.66
C LEU A 101 -1.99 -10.47 5.27
N ASN A 102 -1.27 -9.75 4.42
CA ASN A 102 -0.45 -8.61 4.82
C ASN A 102 -1.12 -7.29 4.40
N LEU A 103 -0.58 -6.15 4.84
CA LEU A 103 -1.01 -4.80 4.47
C LEU A 103 -1.16 -4.62 2.96
N ILE A 104 -0.24 -5.18 2.17
CA ILE A 104 -0.29 -5.14 0.71
C ILE A 104 -1.55 -5.85 0.19
N SER A 105 -1.91 -7.01 0.77
CA SER A 105 -3.11 -7.76 0.41
C SER A 105 -4.39 -6.99 0.76
N VAL A 106 -4.41 -6.29 1.90
CA VAL A 106 -5.55 -5.43 2.27
C VAL A 106 -5.65 -4.23 1.34
N ALA A 107 -4.54 -3.59 0.99
CA ALA A 107 -4.51 -2.51 0.01
C ALA A 107 -5.02 -2.98 -1.37
N PHE A 108 -4.67 -4.21 -1.78
CA PHE A 108 -5.19 -4.82 -3.00
C PHE A 108 -6.71 -5.00 -2.97
N ALA A 109 -7.29 -5.40 -1.82
CA ALA A 109 -8.74 -5.50 -1.68
C ALA A 109 -9.45 -4.15 -1.87
N VAL A 110 -8.89 -3.06 -1.33
CA VAL A 110 -9.42 -1.69 -1.53
C VAL A 110 -9.32 -1.27 -3.00
N LEU A 111 -8.18 -1.55 -3.66
CA LEU A 111 -8.00 -1.27 -5.09
C LEU A 111 -9.00 -2.06 -5.96
N PHE A 112 -9.23 -3.33 -5.62
CA PHE A 112 -10.18 -4.18 -6.33
C PHE A 112 -11.60 -3.62 -6.27
N ILE A 113 -12.02 -3.12 -5.10
CA ILE A 113 -13.32 -2.46 -4.92
C ILE A 113 -13.42 -1.23 -5.84
N GLY A 114 -12.40 -0.37 -5.85
CA GLY A 114 -12.38 0.84 -6.68
C GLY A 114 -12.48 0.55 -8.17
N LEU A 115 -11.67 -0.39 -8.67
CA LEU A 115 -11.68 -0.79 -10.08
C LEU A 115 -13.01 -1.44 -10.48
N SER A 116 -13.54 -2.33 -9.65
CA SER A 116 -14.81 -3.02 -9.92
C SER A 116 -15.98 -2.03 -10.05
N VAL A 117 -16.00 -0.99 -9.21
CA VAL A 117 -17.04 0.03 -9.23
C VAL A 117 -16.92 0.92 -10.47
N ASP A 118 -15.70 1.31 -10.85
CA ASP A 118 -15.47 2.08 -12.08
C ASP A 118 -15.95 1.32 -13.33
N PHE A 119 -15.60 0.04 -13.45
CA PHE A 119 -16.10 -0.83 -14.51
C PHE A 119 -17.63 -0.96 -14.48
N GLY A 120 -18.21 -1.08 -13.27
CA GLY A 120 -19.66 -1.14 -13.09
C GLY A 120 -20.38 0.11 -13.57
N ILE A 121 -19.82 1.29 -13.31
CA ILE A 121 -20.36 2.57 -13.75
C ILE A 121 -20.27 2.69 -15.27
N HIS A 122 -19.08 2.47 -15.84
CA HIS A 122 -18.87 2.51 -17.29
C HIS A 122 -19.77 1.52 -18.04
N TYR A 123 -19.85 0.28 -17.55
CA TYR A 123 -20.71 -0.74 -18.14
C TYR A 123 -22.19 -0.37 -18.01
N GLY A 124 -22.61 0.14 -16.85
CA GLY A 124 -24.00 0.51 -16.62
C GLY A 124 -24.47 1.70 -17.45
N LEU A 125 -23.62 2.71 -17.64
CA LEU A 125 -23.87 3.82 -18.55
C LEU A 125 -24.01 3.32 -19.99
N ARG A 126 -23.11 2.43 -20.43
CA ARG A 126 -23.18 1.86 -21.78
C ARG A 126 -24.41 0.99 -21.99
N TYR A 127 -24.81 0.22 -20.98
CA TYR A 127 -26.02 -0.60 -21.01
C TYR A 127 -27.28 0.26 -21.09
N LYS A 128 -27.36 1.34 -20.30
CA LYS A 128 -28.47 2.31 -20.37
C LYS A 128 -28.54 2.99 -21.73
N GLU A 129 -27.39 3.40 -22.28
CA GLU A 129 -27.32 3.99 -23.62
C GLU A 129 -27.78 3.02 -24.71
N GLY A 130 -27.48 1.73 -24.58
CA GLY A 130 -27.97 0.68 -25.50
C GLY A 130 -29.49 0.48 -25.43
N ILE A 131 -30.07 0.53 -24.22
CA ILE A 131 -31.53 0.47 -24.03
C ILE A 131 -32.21 1.72 -24.59
N ASP A 132 -31.69 2.93 -24.29
CA ASP A 132 -32.28 4.19 -24.76
C ASP A 132 -32.18 4.36 -26.28
N ARG A 133 -31.20 3.73 -26.93
CA ARG A 133 -31.07 3.71 -28.40
C ARG A 133 -31.98 2.70 -29.09
N GLY A 134 -32.71 1.86 -28.34
CA GLY A 134 -33.69 0.94 -28.92
C GLY A 134 -33.09 -0.32 -29.55
N ASP A 135 -31.85 -0.71 -29.20
CA ASP A 135 -31.28 -2.01 -29.61
C ASP A 135 -31.87 -3.20 -28.80
N ALA A 136 -33.10 -3.03 -28.30
CA ALA A 136 -33.92 -4.10 -27.78
C ALA A 136 -34.52 -4.87 -28.97
N HIS A 137 -33.75 -5.83 -29.48
CA HIS A 137 -34.22 -6.97 -30.26
C HIS A 137 -35.14 -6.66 -31.46
N ALA A 138 -34.50 -6.48 -32.62
CA ALA A 138 -34.78 -7.35 -33.76
C ALA A 138 -34.07 -8.70 -33.57
#